data_AF-A0ABD2PGK9-F1
#
_entry.id   AF-A0ABD2PGK9-F1
#
_cell.length_a   1.000
_cell.length_b   1.000
_cell.length_c   1.000
_cell.angle_alpha   90.00
_cell.angle_beta   90.00
_cell.angle_gamma   90.00
#
_symmetry.space_group_name_H-M   'P 1'
#
loop_
_entity.id
_entity.type
_entity.pdbx_description
1 polymer ?
#
loop_
_entity_poly.entity_id
_entity_poly.type
_entity_poly.pdbx_seq_one_letter_code
_entity_poly.pdbx_strand_id
1 'polypeptide(L)'
;MMAEIIGGYLSNSLAIASDAAHLLTDFAGFMISLFSLWVASRPSTRKMHFGWYRAEVIGALTSVLLIWVVTGILVYLAFLRLVNGNFDIDSKIMLVTSGLGVVVNLIMGLSLHDHGHSHSGIQEQRKSVENGFGSEKETGQNINVRAALIHVIGDFLQSLGVFIAAIVIFFNEDLKFMDPICTFLFSVLVMFTTLNIVKDVLIVLMEGSPRGIDFKEVLDTLMDTPGVKRVHNLRIWALSLDKVAMSAHIAISQGINPQTILMTTTKSIHDRYNFFEMTLQIEEFQDIMEDCSQCKNPA
;
A
#
# COMPACT_ATOMS: atom_id res chain seq x y z
N MET A 1 -2.06 12.76 -20.21
CA MET A 1 -0.62 13.09 -20.02
C MET A 1 -0.05 14.02 -21.10
N MET A 2 0.33 13.57 -22.32
CA MET A 2 1.03 14.47 -23.28
C MET A 2 0.25 15.73 -23.65
N ALA A 3 -1.07 15.60 -23.84
CA ALA A 3 -1.95 16.74 -24.11
C ALA A 3 -2.03 17.73 -22.94
N GLU A 4 -2.03 17.26 -21.69
CA GLU A 4 -2.07 18.13 -20.49
C GLU A 4 -0.71 18.75 -20.19
N ILE A 5 0.41 18.07 -20.48
CA ILE A 5 1.75 18.66 -20.38
C ILE A 5 1.85 19.86 -21.35
N ILE A 6 1.45 19.65 -22.61
CA ILE A 6 1.44 20.72 -23.61
C ILE A 6 0.43 21.80 -23.21
N GLY A 7 -0.76 21.41 -22.75
CA GLY A 7 -1.82 22.31 -22.30
C GLY A 7 -1.43 23.19 -21.11
N GLY A 8 -0.73 22.63 -20.12
CA GLY A 8 -0.23 23.36 -18.96
C GLY A 8 0.85 24.38 -19.33
N TYR A 9 1.76 24.01 -20.23
CA TYR A 9 2.77 24.94 -20.75
C TYR A 9 2.14 26.08 -21.55
N LEU A 10 1.18 25.77 -22.42
CA LEU A 10 0.52 26.78 -23.27
C LEU A 10 -0.45 27.68 -22.49
N SER A 11 -1.15 27.15 -21.48
CA SER A 11 -2.10 27.92 -20.67
C SER A 11 -1.44 28.76 -19.56
N ASN A 12 -0.15 28.51 -19.27
CA ASN A 12 0.52 28.98 -18.06
C ASN A 12 -0.27 28.63 -16.77
N SER A 13 -1.14 27.63 -16.75
CA SER A 13 -1.91 27.23 -15.55
C SER A 13 -1.10 26.27 -14.67
N LEU A 14 -0.99 26.57 -13.38
CA LEU A 14 -0.35 25.67 -12.43
C LEU A 14 -1.26 24.50 -12.06
N ALA A 15 -2.59 24.66 -12.10
CA ALA A 15 -3.53 23.59 -11.83
C ALA A 15 -3.46 22.48 -12.91
N ILE A 16 -3.33 22.85 -14.19
CA ILE A 16 -3.14 21.85 -15.26
C ILE A 16 -1.74 21.24 -15.21
N ALA A 17 -0.72 22.05 -14.92
CA ALA A 17 0.62 21.53 -14.72
C ALA A 17 0.66 20.52 -13.54
N SER A 18 -0.11 20.79 -12.48
CA SER A 18 -0.28 19.89 -11.34
C SER A 18 -0.91 18.56 -11.75
N ASP A 19 -2.01 18.61 -12.50
CA ASP A 19 -2.71 17.42 -12.98
C ASP A 19 -1.83 16.58 -13.93
N ALA A 20 -1.15 17.24 -14.87
CA ALA A 20 -0.19 16.61 -15.76
C ALA A 20 1.00 15.97 -15.00
N ALA A 21 1.50 16.65 -13.97
CA ALA A 21 2.58 16.17 -13.14
C ALA A 21 2.16 14.96 -12.29
N HIS A 22 0.92 14.95 -11.76
CA HIS A 22 0.35 13.80 -11.08
C HIS A 22 0.30 12.57 -11.98
N LEU A 23 -0.27 12.70 -13.18
CA LEU A 23 -0.32 11.59 -14.15
C LEU A 23 1.08 11.09 -14.54
N LEU A 24 2.07 11.99 -14.64
CA LEU A 24 3.45 11.61 -14.88
C LEU A 24 4.05 10.84 -13.70
N THR A 25 3.80 11.28 -12.46
CA THR A 25 4.27 10.56 -11.27
C THR A 25 3.60 9.20 -11.11
N ASP A 26 2.33 9.05 -11.50
CA ASP A 26 1.63 7.77 -11.50
C ASP A 26 2.24 6.82 -12.52
N PHE A 27 2.49 7.30 -13.75
CA PHE A 27 3.20 6.54 -14.77
C PHE A 27 4.60 6.10 -14.30
N ALA A 28 5.37 7.02 -13.71
CA ALA A 28 6.68 6.71 -13.15
C ALA A 28 6.56 5.69 -11.99
N GLY A 29 5.56 5.84 -11.12
CA GLY A 29 5.23 4.92 -10.04
C GLY A 29 4.94 3.50 -10.55
N PHE A 30 4.17 3.37 -11.64
CA PHE A 30 3.95 2.06 -12.28
C PHE A 30 5.24 1.44 -12.80
N MET A 31 6.12 2.23 -13.43
CA MET A 31 7.42 1.73 -13.90
C MET A 31 8.31 1.28 -12.74
N ILE A 32 8.37 2.05 -11.65
CA ILE A 32 9.09 1.69 -10.43
C ILE A 32 8.50 0.41 -9.82
N SER A 33 7.17 0.31 -9.75
CA SER A 33 6.47 -0.87 -9.23
C SER A 33 6.80 -2.12 -10.04
N LEU A 34 6.72 -2.06 -11.38
CA LEU A 34 7.06 -3.18 -12.26
C LEU A 34 8.53 -3.61 -12.10
N PHE A 35 9.44 -2.64 -12.02
CA PHE A 35 10.85 -2.92 -11.76
C PHE A 35 11.05 -3.57 -10.39
N SER A 36 10.39 -3.06 -9.35
CA SER A 36 10.48 -3.60 -8.00
C SER A 36 9.94 -5.02 -7.89
N LEU A 37 8.82 -5.32 -8.55
CA LEU A 37 8.24 -6.66 -8.66
C LEU A 37 9.19 -7.62 -9.37
N TRP A 38 9.80 -7.18 -10.47
CA TRP A 38 10.81 -7.98 -11.16
C TRP A 38 12.02 -8.28 -10.26
N VAL A 39 12.50 -7.31 -9.49
CA VAL A 39 13.57 -7.53 -8.51
C VAL A 39 13.13 -8.49 -7.40
N ALA A 40 11.92 -8.33 -6.85
CA ALA A 40 11.38 -9.16 -5.79
C ALA A 40 11.13 -10.61 -6.20
N SER A 41 10.90 -10.85 -7.50
CA SER A 41 10.75 -12.20 -8.08
C SER A 41 12.05 -13.02 -8.10
N ARG A 42 13.20 -12.39 -7.85
CA ARG A 42 14.51 -13.07 -7.89
C ARG A 42 14.67 -14.06 -6.74
N PRO A 43 15.39 -15.18 -6.96
CA PRO A 43 15.66 -16.16 -5.91
C PRO A 43 16.54 -15.58 -4.79
N SER A 44 16.50 -16.22 -3.62
CA SER A 44 17.34 -15.86 -2.49
C SER A 44 18.83 -16.06 -2.81
N THR A 45 19.68 -15.24 -2.19
CA THR A 45 21.13 -15.26 -2.40
C THR A 45 21.85 -15.36 -1.06
N ARG A 46 23.16 -15.65 -1.07
CA ARG A 46 23.97 -15.67 0.17
C ARG A 46 24.06 -14.31 0.89
N LYS A 47 23.76 -13.21 0.21
CA LYS A 47 23.69 -11.87 0.84
C LYS A 47 22.28 -11.53 1.29
N MET A 48 21.28 -11.97 0.54
CA MET A 48 19.85 -11.74 0.80
C MET A 48 19.18 -13.09 1.10
N HIS A 49 19.30 -13.54 2.35
CA HIS A 49 18.85 -14.88 2.77
C HIS A 49 17.34 -15.06 2.63
N PHE A 50 16.55 -14.05 3.00
CA PHE A 50 15.09 -14.02 2.83
C PHE A 50 14.63 -13.67 1.40
N GLY A 51 15.56 -13.47 0.46
CA GLY A 51 15.22 -13.02 -0.90
C GLY A 51 15.07 -11.50 -1.03
N TRP A 52 14.49 -11.07 -2.14
CA TRP A 52 14.40 -9.66 -2.55
C TRP A 52 13.02 -9.04 -2.30
N TYR A 53 12.19 -9.65 -1.45
CA TYR A 53 10.78 -9.24 -1.26
C TYR A 53 10.61 -7.80 -0.77
N ARG A 54 11.53 -7.29 0.06
CA ARG A 54 11.53 -5.88 0.49
C ARG A 54 11.74 -4.88 -0.66
N ALA A 55 12.16 -5.32 -1.85
CA ALA A 55 12.29 -4.43 -3.01
C ALA A 55 10.95 -3.81 -3.42
N GLU A 56 9.83 -4.54 -3.30
CA GLU A 56 8.48 -4.01 -3.54
C GLU A 56 8.16 -2.84 -2.61
N VAL A 57 8.45 -3.01 -1.32
CA VAL A 57 8.22 -2.01 -0.28
C VAL A 57 9.07 -0.75 -0.54
N ILE A 58 10.34 -0.94 -0.90
CA ILE A 58 11.24 0.17 -1.25
C ILE A 58 10.78 0.88 -2.53
N GLY A 59 10.30 0.14 -3.53
CA GLY A 59 9.74 0.70 -4.76
C GLY A 59 8.49 1.55 -4.49
N ALA A 60 7.58 1.06 -3.64
CA ALA A 60 6.41 1.80 -3.19
C ALA A 60 6.80 3.10 -2.46
N LEU A 61 7.74 3.03 -1.51
CA LEU A 61 8.23 4.22 -0.80
C LEU A 61 8.84 5.26 -1.76
N THR A 62 9.67 4.80 -2.69
CA THR A 62 10.33 5.66 -3.69
C THR A 62 9.29 6.37 -4.55
N SER A 63 8.23 5.67 -4.95
CA SER A 63 7.14 6.23 -5.75
C SER A 63 6.38 7.31 -4.97
N VAL A 64 6.08 7.07 -3.69
CA VAL A 64 5.41 8.08 -2.84
C VAL A 64 6.30 9.30 -2.59
N LEU A 65 7.60 9.09 -2.35
CA LEU A 65 8.55 10.20 -2.18
C LEU A 65 8.66 11.05 -3.45
N LEU A 66 8.62 10.43 -4.63
CA LEU A 66 8.59 11.16 -5.90
C LEU A 66 7.35 12.06 -5.99
N ILE A 67 6.16 11.54 -5.63
CA ILE A 67 4.92 12.32 -5.57
C ILE A 67 5.07 13.51 -4.63
N TRP A 68 5.66 13.31 -3.44
CA TRP A 68 5.86 14.38 -2.45
C TRP A 68 6.81 15.47 -2.95
N VAL A 69 7.89 15.09 -3.63
CA VAL A 69 8.84 16.05 -4.22
C VAL A 69 8.14 16.90 -5.28
N VAL A 70 7.41 16.27 -6.21
CA VAL A 70 6.67 16.98 -7.26
C VAL A 70 5.58 17.87 -6.67
N THR A 71 4.81 17.37 -5.71
CA THR A 71 3.78 18.15 -4.99
C THR A 71 4.40 19.36 -4.28
N GLY A 72 5.54 19.17 -3.60
CA GLY A 72 6.26 20.26 -2.93
C GLY A 72 6.71 21.36 -3.90
N ILE A 73 7.20 20.99 -5.09
CA ILE A 73 7.56 21.94 -6.15
C ILE A 73 6.31 22.73 -6.61
N LEU A 74 5.19 22.05 -6.83
CA LEU A 74 3.94 22.69 -7.29
C LEU A 74 3.36 23.65 -6.24
N VAL A 75 3.36 23.25 -4.96
CA VAL A 75 2.97 24.10 -3.82
C VAL A 75 3.86 25.34 -3.74
N TYR A 76 5.17 25.18 -3.92
CA TYR A 76 6.11 26.29 -3.93
C TYR A 76 5.83 27.27 -5.09
N LEU A 77 5.57 26.76 -6.30
CA LEU A 77 5.20 27.58 -7.46
C LEU A 77 3.85 28.29 -7.27
N ALA A 78 2.86 27.60 -6.70
CA ALA A 78 1.55 28.17 -6.40
C ALA A 78 1.66 29.30 -5.36
N PHE A 79 2.48 29.11 -4.34
CA PHE A 79 2.78 30.15 -3.34
C PHE A 79 3.46 31.37 -3.97
N LEU A 80 4.47 31.14 -4.82
CA LEU A 80 5.17 32.23 -5.53
C LEU A 80 4.21 33.03 -6.42
N ARG A 81 3.30 32.34 -7.12
CA ARG A 81 2.27 32.99 -7.95
C ARG A 81 1.30 33.83 -7.11
N LEU A 82 0.89 33.35 -5.94
CA LEU A 82 0.00 34.08 -5.03
C LEU A 82 0.66 35.36 -4.49
N VAL A 83 1.95 35.30 -4.11
CA VAL A 83 2.69 36.45 -3.57
C VAL A 83 3.00 37.48 -4.65
N ASN A 84 3.38 37.04 -5.86
CA ASN A 84 3.75 37.95 -6.94
C ASN A 84 2.55 38.56 -7.68
N GLY A 85 1.33 38.04 -7.48
CA GLY A 85 0.11 38.53 -8.15
C GLY A 85 0.07 38.31 -9.66
N ASN A 86 1.02 37.54 -10.22
CA ASN A 86 1.12 37.29 -11.67
C ASN A 86 0.25 36.11 -12.09
N PHE A 87 -1.03 36.41 -12.36
CA PHE A 87 -2.01 35.45 -12.83
C PHE A 87 -2.28 35.57 -14.33
N ASP A 88 -1.24 35.50 -15.15
CA ASP A 88 -1.43 35.41 -16.61
C ASP A 88 -1.76 33.95 -16.97
N ILE A 89 -3.05 33.65 -17.06
CA ILE A 89 -3.59 32.32 -17.36
C ILE A 89 -4.51 32.44 -18.56
N ASP A 90 -4.25 31.64 -19.61
CA ASP A 90 -5.16 31.50 -20.73
C ASP A 90 -6.32 30.58 -20.35
N SER A 91 -7.45 31.19 -19.99
CA SER A 91 -8.65 30.50 -19.53
C SER A 91 -9.28 29.59 -20.60
N LYS A 92 -9.10 29.88 -21.89
CA LYS A 92 -9.63 29.06 -22.98
C LYS A 92 -8.85 27.77 -23.12
N ILE A 93 -7.52 27.87 -23.14
CA ILE A 93 -6.66 26.68 -23.16
C ILE A 93 -6.89 25.87 -21.90
N MET A 94 -7.02 26.54 -20.75
CA MET A 94 -7.27 25.87 -19.47
C MET A 94 -8.57 25.07 -19.48
N LEU A 95 -9.66 25.64 -20.00
CA LEU A 95 -10.97 25.00 -20.08
C LEU A 95 -10.98 23.77 -21.00
N VAL A 96 -10.37 23.89 -22.19
CA VAL A 96 -10.33 22.78 -23.17
C VAL A 96 -9.52 21.60 -22.63
N THR A 97 -8.36 21.90 -22.04
CA THR A 97 -7.42 20.87 -21.58
C THR A 97 -7.92 20.16 -20.33
N SER A 98 -8.47 20.89 -19.34
CA SER A 98 -9.11 20.28 -18.17
C SER A 98 -10.37 19.50 -18.52
N GLY A 99 -11.18 19.97 -19.48
CA GLY A 99 -12.33 19.23 -19.98
C GLY A 99 -11.94 17.89 -20.62
N LEU A 100 -10.83 17.87 -21.39
CA LEU A 100 -10.28 16.62 -21.92
C LEU A 100 -9.81 15.69 -20.79
N GLY A 101 -9.14 16.21 -19.76
CA GLY A 101 -8.68 15.44 -18.60
C GLY A 101 -9.84 14.77 -17.85
N VAL A 102 -10.95 15.47 -17.64
CA VAL A 102 -12.16 14.90 -17.03
C VAL A 102 -12.71 13.73 -17.86
N VAL A 103 -12.79 13.89 -19.18
CA VAL A 103 -13.27 12.82 -20.07
C VAL A 103 -12.35 11.60 -20.01
N VAL A 104 -11.04 11.79 -20.01
CA VAL A 104 -10.06 10.69 -19.93
C VAL A 104 -10.16 9.96 -18.58
N ASN A 105 -10.22 10.69 -17.46
CA ASN A 105 -10.37 10.08 -16.13
C ASN A 105 -11.71 9.36 -15.96
N LEU A 106 -12.79 9.85 -16.59
CA LEU A 106 -14.07 9.17 -16.63
C LEU A 106 -13.99 7.85 -17.42
N ILE A 107 -13.37 7.84 -18.60
CA ILE A 107 -13.17 6.63 -19.39
C ILE A 107 -12.34 5.61 -18.61
N MET A 108 -11.28 6.06 -17.92
CA MET A 108 -10.45 5.20 -17.07
C MET A 108 -11.26 4.59 -15.92
N GLY A 109 -12.09 5.38 -15.24
CA GLY A 109 -12.99 4.91 -14.18
C GLY A 109 -14.01 3.88 -14.68
N LEU A 110 -14.62 4.11 -15.84
CA LEU A 110 -15.57 3.18 -16.45
C LEU A 110 -14.89 1.87 -16.92
N SER A 111 -13.70 1.97 -17.52
CA SER A 111 -12.92 0.79 -17.95
C SER A 111 -12.56 -0.12 -16.77
N LEU A 112 -12.32 0.45 -15.59
CA LEU A 112 -12.04 -0.32 -14.38
C LEU A 112 -13.30 -1.01 -13.83
N HIS A 113 -14.48 -0.41 -14.03
CA HIS A 113 -15.77 -0.99 -13.64
C HIS A 113 -16.17 -2.18 -14.54
N ASP A 114 -15.95 -2.07 -15.85
CA ASP A 114 -16.32 -3.11 -16.83
C ASP A 114 -15.52 -4.41 -16.73
N HIS A 115 -14.40 -4.43 -15.99
CA HIS A 115 -13.62 -5.65 -15.73
C HIS A 115 -14.01 -6.37 -14.43
N GLY A 116 -15.08 -5.94 -13.75
CA GLY A 116 -15.67 -6.65 -12.61
C GLY A 116 -16.34 -8.00 -12.95
N HIS A 117 -16.47 -8.37 -14.23
CA HIS A 117 -17.26 -9.54 -14.65
C HIS A 117 -16.58 -10.58 -15.56
N SER A 118 -15.28 -10.47 -15.84
CA SER A 118 -14.59 -11.55 -16.54
C SER A 118 -13.09 -11.42 -16.36
N HIS A 119 -12.48 -12.31 -15.57
CA HIS A 119 -11.18 -12.94 -15.86
C HIS A 119 -10.78 -13.84 -14.68
N SER A 120 -11.44 -15.01 -14.59
CA SER A 120 -10.85 -16.20 -14.02
C SER A 120 -9.83 -16.77 -15.02
N GLY A 121 -8.56 -16.83 -14.62
CA GLY A 121 -7.45 -17.42 -15.37
C GLY A 121 -6.20 -16.60 -15.06
N ILE A 122 -5.24 -17.07 -14.28
CA ILE A 122 -4.53 -18.34 -14.43
C ILE A 122 -4.18 -18.87 -13.02
N GLN A 123 -4.83 -19.96 -12.60
CA GLN A 123 -4.19 -20.92 -11.69
C GLN A 123 -4.94 -22.26 -11.75
N GLU A 124 -4.56 -23.11 -12.70
CA GLU A 124 -4.89 -24.53 -12.63
C GLU A 124 -3.64 -25.33 -12.99
N GLN A 125 -3.00 -25.93 -11.98
CA GLN A 125 -2.72 -27.37 -11.92
C GLN A 125 -1.84 -27.69 -10.69
N ARG A 126 -2.48 -28.14 -9.61
CA ARG A 126 -1.99 -29.27 -8.80
C ARG A 126 -3.20 -29.91 -8.10
N LYS A 127 -3.59 -31.08 -8.58
CA LYS A 127 -4.60 -31.97 -7.98
C LYS A 127 -4.03 -32.62 -6.72
N SER A 128 -4.77 -32.56 -5.61
CA SER A 128 -4.88 -33.69 -4.66
C SER A 128 -6.07 -33.55 -3.73
N VAL A 129 -7.09 -34.39 -3.99
CA VAL A 129 -7.99 -35.13 -3.08
C VAL A 129 -8.85 -34.38 -2.06
N GLU A 130 -10.17 -34.62 -2.19
CA GLU A 130 -11.27 -34.22 -1.31
C GLU A 130 -11.11 -34.66 0.15
N ASN A 131 -11.54 -33.80 1.08
CA ASN A 131 -12.64 -34.08 2.00
C ASN A 131 -13.13 -32.76 2.64
N GLY A 132 -14.45 -32.59 2.65
CA GLY A 132 -15.09 -31.30 2.89
C GLY A 132 -15.09 -30.81 4.34
N PHE A 133 -15.26 -29.50 4.49
CA PHE A 133 -16.20 -28.86 5.41
C PHE A 133 -16.37 -27.40 4.94
N GLY A 134 -17.62 -26.95 4.86
CA GLY A 134 -17.98 -25.63 4.34
C GLY A 134 -17.49 -24.52 5.25
N SER A 135 -16.70 -23.61 4.66
CA SER A 135 -16.52 -22.25 5.14
C SER A 135 -16.77 -21.35 3.94
N GLU A 136 -17.80 -20.50 4.03
CA GLU A 136 -18.05 -19.43 3.08
C GLU A 136 -16.77 -18.58 2.98
N LYS A 137 -16.00 -18.78 1.91
CA LYS A 137 -14.93 -17.86 1.54
C LYS A 137 -15.62 -16.62 1.00
N GLU A 138 -15.63 -15.56 1.80
CA GLU A 138 -15.80 -14.20 1.29
C GLU A 138 -14.98 -14.07 0.02
N THR A 139 -15.66 -13.75 -1.07
CA THR A 139 -15.05 -13.46 -2.34
C THR A 139 -14.15 -12.26 -2.11
N GLY A 140 -12.84 -12.50 -2.06
CA GLY A 140 -11.83 -11.46 -2.02
C GLY A 140 -12.00 -10.59 -3.24
N GLN A 141 -12.82 -9.54 -3.15
CA GLN A 141 -12.72 -8.40 -4.01
C GLN A 141 -11.27 -7.95 -3.88
N ASN A 142 -10.50 -8.20 -4.94
CA ASN A 142 -9.06 -7.96 -4.99
C ASN A 142 -8.78 -6.62 -4.33
N ILE A 143 -8.14 -6.62 -3.15
CA ILE A 143 -7.82 -5.41 -2.40
C ILE A 143 -7.07 -4.42 -3.31
N ASN A 144 -6.27 -4.95 -4.23
CA ASN A 144 -5.58 -4.20 -5.28
C ASN A 144 -6.53 -3.49 -6.25
N VAL A 145 -7.64 -4.11 -6.65
CA VAL A 145 -8.66 -3.47 -7.51
C VAL A 145 -9.40 -2.38 -6.75
N ARG A 146 -9.74 -2.61 -5.48
CA ARG A 146 -10.36 -1.59 -4.62
C ARG A 146 -9.42 -0.40 -4.39
N ALA A 147 -8.13 -0.66 -4.18
CA ALA A 147 -7.11 0.38 -4.05
C ALA A 147 -6.93 1.17 -5.36
N ALA A 148 -6.86 0.49 -6.50
CA ALA A 148 -6.82 1.13 -7.82
C ALA A 148 -8.08 1.97 -8.09
N LEU A 149 -9.26 1.49 -7.69
CA LEU A 149 -10.51 2.23 -7.84
C LEU A 149 -10.52 3.52 -7.00
N ILE A 150 -10.08 3.45 -5.75
CA ILE A 150 -9.97 4.64 -4.88
C ILE A 150 -9.01 5.66 -5.47
N HIS A 151 -7.89 5.21 -6.05
CA HIS A 151 -6.92 6.07 -6.73
C HIS A 151 -7.55 6.77 -7.94
N VAL A 152 -8.18 6.02 -8.85
CA VAL A 152 -8.85 6.56 -10.05
C VAL A 152 -9.96 7.56 -9.69
N ILE A 153 -10.73 7.29 -8.63
CA ILE A 153 -11.74 8.23 -8.13
C ILE A 153 -11.07 9.53 -7.64
N GLY A 154 -9.92 9.43 -6.96
CA GLY A 154 -9.11 10.58 -6.56
C GLY A 154 -8.71 11.45 -7.74
N ASP A 155 -8.13 10.84 -8.78
CA ASP A 155 -7.70 11.54 -10.00
C ASP A 155 -8.88 12.18 -10.75
N PHE A 156 -10.03 11.50 -10.79
CA PHE A 156 -11.24 12.06 -11.38
C PHE A 156 -11.76 13.28 -10.61
N LEU A 157 -11.78 13.21 -9.28
CA LEU A 157 -12.17 14.36 -8.45
C LEU A 157 -11.20 15.53 -8.61
N GLN A 158 -9.91 15.24 -8.79
CA GLN A 158 -8.89 16.23 -9.08
C GLN A 158 -9.14 16.95 -10.41
N SER A 159 -9.23 16.19 -11.51
CA SER A 159 -9.46 16.77 -12.83
C SER A 159 -10.80 17.53 -12.91
N LEU A 160 -11.83 17.03 -12.22
CA LEU A 160 -13.12 17.71 -12.11
C LEU A 160 -13.00 19.07 -11.38
N GLY A 161 -12.27 19.14 -10.27
CA GLY A 161 -12.10 20.42 -9.57
C GLY A 161 -11.25 21.42 -10.35
N VAL A 162 -10.23 20.97 -11.10
CA VAL A 162 -9.50 21.83 -12.05
C VAL A 162 -10.43 22.35 -13.15
N PHE A 163 -11.31 21.50 -13.69
CA PHE A 163 -12.29 21.89 -14.71
C PHE A 163 -13.31 22.91 -14.17
N ILE A 164 -13.79 22.74 -12.93
CA ILE A 164 -14.66 23.72 -12.28
C ILE A 164 -13.93 25.06 -12.11
N ALA A 165 -12.67 25.04 -11.66
CA ALA A 165 -11.86 26.25 -11.55
C ALA A 165 -11.69 26.93 -12.92
N ALA A 166 -11.48 26.17 -14.00
CA ALA A 166 -11.36 26.68 -15.35
C ALA A 166 -12.65 27.37 -15.83
N ILE A 167 -13.83 26.79 -15.54
CA ILE A 167 -15.13 27.41 -15.85
C ILE A 167 -15.28 28.75 -15.11
N VAL A 168 -14.96 28.78 -13.82
CA VAL A 168 -15.06 30.00 -13.01
C VAL A 168 -14.15 31.10 -13.55
N ILE A 169 -12.90 30.75 -13.89
CA ILE A 169 -11.92 31.68 -14.46
C ILE A 169 -12.33 32.15 -15.86
N PHE A 170 -12.97 31.28 -16.66
CA PHE A 170 -13.44 31.63 -18.00
C PHE A 170 -14.57 32.67 -17.99
N PHE A 171 -15.52 32.55 -17.05
CA PHE A 171 -16.60 33.54 -16.90
C PHE A 171 -16.18 34.78 -16.11
N ASN A 172 -15.19 34.67 -15.24
CA ASN A 172 -14.69 35.79 -14.44
C ASN A 172 -13.17 35.76 -14.32
N GLU A 173 -12.51 36.57 -15.15
CA GLU A 173 -11.05 36.67 -15.20
C GLU A 173 -10.42 37.27 -13.94
N ASP A 174 -11.18 37.96 -13.08
CA ASP A 174 -10.67 38.47 -11.81
C ASP A 174 -10.43 37.34 -10.79
N LEU A 175 -10.99 36.15 -11.04
CA LEU A 175 -10.88 34.98 -10.17
C LEU A 175 -9.70 34.06 -10.52
N LYS A 176 -8.68 34.53 -11.27
CA LYS A 176 -7.50 33.71 -11.62
C LYS A 176 -6.70 33.21 -10.41
N PHE A 177 -6.86 33.82 -9.23
CA PHE A 177 -6.29 33.32 -7.97
C PHE A 177 -6.88 31.97 -7.51
N MET A 178 -7.98 31.51 -8.12
CA MET A 178 -8.53 30.17 -7.90
C MET A 178 -7.58 29.05 -8.37
N ASP A 179 -6.71 29.31 -9.36
CA ASP A 179 -5.74 28.31 -9.88
C ASP A 179 -4.76 27.85 -8.77
N PRO A 180 -4.02 28.74 -8.08
CA PRO A 180 -3.21 28.33 -6.92
C PRO A 180 -3.99 27.71 -5.76
N ILE A 181 -5.20 28.19 -5.47
CA ILE A 181 -6.03 27.64 -4.39
C ILE A 181 -6.41 26.19 -4.69
N CYS A 182 -6.76 25.91 -5.95
CA CYS A 182 -7.04 24.58 -6.45
C CYS A 182 -5.81 23.67 -6.29
N THR A 183 -4.62 24.15 -6.68
CA THR A 183 -3.35 23.41 -6.50
C THR A 183 -3.07 23.11 -5.02
N PHE A 184 -3.27 24.06 -4.09
CA PHE A 184 -3.07 23.81 -2.67
C PHE A 184 -4.04 22.76 -2.12
N LEU A 185 -5.33 22.87 -2.49
CA LEU A 185 -6.36 21.93 -2.05
C LEU A 185 -6.01 20.49 -2.45
N PHE A 186 -5.62 20.29 -3.70
CA PHE A 186 -5.25 18.96 -4.19
C PHE A 186 -3.92 18.46 -3.62
N SER A 187 -2.96 19.35 -3.41
CA SER A 187 -1.70 18.99 -2.74
C SER A 187 -1.95 18.45 -1.32
N VAL A 188 -2.87 19.06 -0.56
CA VAL A 188 -3.27 18.58 0.78
C VAL A 188 -3.98 17.23 0.69
N LEU A 189 -4.88 17.05 -0.28
CA LEU A 189 -5.56 15.78 -0.51
C LEU A 189 -4.56 14.65 -0.79
N VAL A 190 -3.64 14.87 -1.72
CA VAL A 190 -2.59 13.90 -2.10
C VAL A 190 -1.69 13.57 -0.92
N MET A 191 -1.29 14.58 -0.13
CA MET A 191 -0.51 14.35 1.08
C MET A 191 -1.27 13.44 2.05
N PHE A 192 -2.56 13.72 2.30
CA PHE A 192 -3.37 12.93 3.22
C PHE A 192 -3.55 11.47 2.76
N THR A 193 -3.83 11.24 1.47
CA THR A 193 -4.02 9.88 0.94
C THR A 193 -2.74 9.06 0.97
N THR A 194 -1.60 9.69 0.69
CA THR A 194 -0.29 9.01 0.66
C THR A 194 0.30 8.75 2.05
N LEU A 195 -0.06 9.50 3.09
CA LEU A 195 0.42 9.27 4.47
C LEU A 195 0.12 7.85 4.99
N ASN A 196 -1.04 7.30 4.63
CA ASN A 196 -1.40 5.93 5.01
C ASN A 196 -0.47 4.90 4.38
N ILE A 197 -0.10 5.09 3.11
CA ILE A 197 0.82 4.22 2.38
C ILE A 197 2.22 4.29 3.00
N VAL A 198 2.70 5.50 3.31
CA VAL A 198 4.00 5.68 3.99
C VAL A 198 4.02 4.96 5.33
N LYS A 199 2.97 5.10 6.14
CA LYS A 199 2.86 4.40 7.42
C LYS A 199 2.99 2.89 7.26
N ASP A 200 2.34 2.31 6.25
CA ASP A 200 2.38 0.87 6.00
C ASP A 200 3.74 0.38 5.56
N VAL A 201 4.35 1.10 4.63
CA VAL A 201 5.71 0.81 4.19
C VAL A 201 6.69 0.91 5.35
N LEU A 202 6.59 1.95 6.18
CA LEU A 202 7.46 2.12 7.34
C LEU A 202 7.27 1.00 8.36
N ILE A 203 6.04 0.54 8.61
CA ILE A 203 5.79 -0.61 9.49
C ILE A 203 6.53 -1.85 8.97
N VAL A 204 6.47 -2.14 7.67
CA VAL A 204 7.18 -3.29 7.08
C VAL A 204 8.70 -3.11 7.19
N LEU A 205 9.22 -1.91 6.91
CA LEU A 205 10.65 -1.62 6.99
C LEU A 205 11.20 -1.67 8.42
N MET A 206 10.38 -1.31 9.41
CA MET A 206 10.71 -1.35 10.84
C MET A 206 10.41 -2.71 11.49
N GLU A 207 10.05 -3.74 10.69
CA GLU A 207 9.72 -5.08 11.19
C GLU A 207 8.54 -5.09 12.19
N GLY A 208 7.61 -4.16 12.00
CA GLY A 208 6.39 -4.07 12.79
C GLY A 208 5.37 -5.16 12.44
N SER A 209 4.37 -5.29 13.29
CA SER A 209 3.31 -6.28 13.12
C SER A 209 2.52 -6.03 11.83
N PRO A 210 2.32 -7.05 10.97
CA PRO A 210 1.53 -6.92 9.76
C PRO A 210 0.07 -6.61 10.08
N ARG A 211 -0.61 -5.94 9.14
CA ARG A 211 -2.06 -5.74 9.23
C ARG A 211 -2.79 -7.07 9.06
N GLY A 212 -3.81 -7.31 9.88
CA GLY A 212 -4.68 -8.49 9.79
C GLY A 212 -4.22 -9.71 10.58
N ILE A 213 -3.09 -9.64 11.29
CA ILE A 213 -2.69 -10.68 12.26
C ILE A 213 -2.59 -10.03 13.62
N ASP A 214 -3.43 -10.49 14.55
CA ASP A 214 -3.41 -10.04 15.93
C ASP A 214 -2.37 -10.86 16.72
N PHE A 215 -1.43 -10.14 17.35
CA PHE A 215 -0.39 -10.73 18.18
C PHE A 215 -0.98 -11.64 19.28
N LYS A 216 -2.06 -11.19 19.92
CA LYS A 216 -2.70 -11.91 21.03
C LYS A 216 -3.39 -13.17 20.54
N GLU A 217 -4.03 -13.12 19.38
CA GLU A 217 -4.70 -14.29 18.79
C GLU A 217 -3.70 -15.41 18.46
N VAL A 218 -2.53 -15.04 17.91
CA VAL A 218 -1.44 -15.99 17.67
C VAL A 218 -0.89 -16.53 18.98
N LEU A 219 -0.66 -15.67 19.97
CA LEU A 219 -0.17 -16.08 21.29
C LEU A 219 -1.13 -17.07 21.96
N ASP A 220 -2.42 -16.75 21.99
CA ASP A 220 -3.47 -17.58 22.59
C ASP A 220 -3.56 -18.94 21.87
N THR A 221 -3.43 -18.97 20.54
CA THR A 221 -3.39 -20.22 19.75
C THR A 221 -2.18 -21.10 20.12
N LEU A 222 -1.01 -20.51 20.32
CA LEU A 222 0.19 -21.25 20.75
C LEU A 222 0.03 -21.78 22.18
N MET A 223 -0.54 -20.97 23.08
CA MET A 223 -0.77 -21.31 24.49
C MET A 223 -1.85 -22.38 24.68
N ASP A 224 -2.84 -22.47 23.79
CA ASP A 224 -3.91 -23.48 23.83
C ASP A 224 -3.42 -24.89 23.47
N THR A 225 -2.18 -25.04 22.97
CA THR A 225 -1.61 -26.35 22.66
C THR A 225 -1.31 -27.13 23.97
N PRO A 226 -1.85 -28.35 24.15
CA PRO A 226 -1.60 -29.13 25.36
C PRO A 226 -0.11 -29.40 25.58
N GLY A 227 0.38 -29.09 26.78
CA GLY A 227 1.78 -29.28 27.17
C GLY A 227 2.64 -28.02 27.07
N VAL A 228 2.16 -26.96 26.41
CA VAL A 228 2.78 -25.63 26.43
C VAL A 228 2.46 -24.96 27.76
N LYS A 229 3.50 -24.54 28.49
CA LYS A 229 3.35 -23.75 29.72
C LYS A 229 3.44 -22.25 29.45
N ARG A 230 4.31 -21.85 28.53
CA ARG A 230 4.57 -20.44 28.25
C ARG A 230 5.10 -20.24 26.84
N VAL A 231 4.78 -19.11 26.24
CA VAL A 231 5.33 -18.64 24.98
C VAL A 231 6.02 -17.31 25.23
N HIS A 232 7.20 -17.12 24.64
CA HIS A 232 8.03 -15.95 24.84
C HIS A 232 8.83 -15.60 23.60
N ASN A 233 9.33 -14.36 23.54
CA ASN A 233 10.02 -13.81 22.37
C ASN A 233 9.24 -14.04 21.05
N LEU A 234 7.90 -13.98 21.12
CA LEU A 234 7.04 -14.04 19.94
C LEU A 234 7.27 -12.78 19.11
N ARG A 235 7.73 -12.96 17.89
CA ARG A 235 7.96 -11.90 16.90
C ARG A 235 7.19 -12.25 15.65
N ILE A 236 6.41 -11.29 15.18
CA ILE A 236 5.65 -11.41 13.95
C ILE A 236 5.97 -10.17 13.14
N TRP A 237 6.51 -10.35 11.93
CA TRP A 237 6.92 -9.25 11.07
C TRP A 237 6.59 -9.53 9.61
N ALA A 238 6.49 -8.46 8.82
CA ALA A 238 6.29 -8.55 7.37
C ALA A 238 7.63 -8.47 6.62
N LEU A 239 7.83 -9.32 5.61
CA LEU A 239 8.90 -9.21 4.61
C LEU A 239 8.44 -8.38 3.40
N SER A 240 7.16 -8.47 3.06
CA SER A 240 6.41 -7.69 2.06
C SER A 240 4.95 -7.60 2.51
N LEU A 241 4.08 -6.96 1.72
CA LEU A 241 2.66 -6.81 2.05
C LEU A 241 1.92 -8.16 2.15
N ASP A 242 2.42 -9.20 1.48
CA ASP A 242 1.83 -10.52 1.34
C ASP A 242 2.64 -11.64 2.02
N LYS A 243 3.84 -11.36 2.54
CA LYS A 243 4.72 -12.36 3.16
C LYS A 243 4.99 -12.01 4.60
N VAL A 244 4.29 -12.71 5.48
CA VAL A 244 4.48 -12.59 6.93
C VAL A 244 5.40 -13.71 7.41
N ALA A 245 6.35 -13.36 8.26
CA ALA A 245 7.20 -14.30 8.96
C ALA A 245 6.97 -14.22 10.48
N MET A 246 7.20 -15.33 11.17
CA MET A 246 7.15 -15.37 12.63
C MET A 246 8.28 -16.19 13.26
N SER A 247 8.62 -15.83 14.49
CA SER A 247 9.52 -16.58 15.35
C SER A 247 8.98 -16.60 16.77
N ALA A 248 9.06 -17.73 17.47
CA ALA A 248 8.63 -17.83 18.86
C ALA A 248 9.42 -18.90 19.61
N HIS A 249 9.56 -18.69 20.92
CA HIS A 249 10.06 -19.70 21.84
C HIS A 249 8.89 -20.25 22.65
N ILE A 250 8.83 -21.58 22.76
CA ILE A 250 7.74 -22.31 23.40
C ILE A 250 8.34 -23.15 24.53
N ALA A 251 7.99 -22.80 25.77
CA ALA A 251 8.39 -23.52 26.96
C ALA A 251 7.36 -24.63 27.27
N ILE A 252 7.81 -25.88 27.25
CA ILE A 252 6.97 -27.06 27.46
C ILE A 252 7.19 -27.66 28.85
N SER A 253 6.21 -28.43 29.33
CA SER A 253 6.34 -29.17 30.60
C SER A 253 7.42 -30.26 30.50
N GLN A 254 8.12 -30.50 31.62
CA GLN A 254 9.11 -31.58 31.72
C GLN A 254 8.49 -32.95 31.39
N GLY A 255 9.22 -33.77 30.63
CA GLY A 255 8.80 -35.12 30.26
C GLY A 255 7.90 -35.22 29.02
N ILE A 256 7.55 -34.10 28.38
CA ILE A 256 6.83 -34.09 27.10
C ILE A 256 7.83 -34.16 25.94
N ASN A 257 7.50 -34.91 24.89
CA ASN A 257 8.33 -34.99 23.69
C ASN A 257 8.29 -33.64 22.92
N PRO A 258 9.43 -32.94 22.76
CA PRO A 258 9.48 -31.66 22.03
C PRO A 258 9.00 -31.76 20.58
N GLN A 259 9.32 -32.85 19.88
CA GLN A 259 8.96 -32.99 18.46
C GLN A 259 7.44 -33.06 18.24
N THR A 260 6.72 -33.67 19.18
CA THR A 260 5.25 -33.76 19.11
C THR A 260 4.62 -32.39 19.25
N ILE A 261 5.12 -31.56 20.19
CA ILE A 261 4.65 -30.18 20.34
C ILE A 261 4.98 -29.36 19.11
N LEU A 262 6.21 -29.47 18.57
CA LEU A 262 6.61 -28.75 17.36
C LEU A 262 5.65 -29.03 16.21
N MET A 263 5.34 -30.31 15.97
CA MET A 263 4.48 -30.73 14.87
C MET A 263 3.03 -30.25 15.06
N THR A 264 2.48 -30.40 16.26
CA THR A 264 1.11 -29.96 16.58
C THR A 264 0.95 -28.45 16.47
N THR A 265 1.87 -27.69 17.06
CA THR A 265 1.81 -26.23 17.07
C THR A 265 2.07 -25.66 15.68
N THR A 266 3.04 -26.20 14.93
CA THR A 266 3.30 -25.82 13.54
C THR A 266 2.05 -26.01 12.69
N LYS A 267 1.40 -27.17 12.82
CA LYS A 267 0.17 -27.47 12.08
C LYS A 267 -0.97 -26.51 12.46
N SER A 268 -1.19 -26.28 13.76
CA SER A 268 -2.27 -25.38 14.22
C SER A 268 -2.13 -23.96 13.68
N ILE A 269 -0.89 -23.44 13.69
CA ILE A 269 -0.59 -22.12 13.15
C ILE A 269 -0.74 -22.09 11.63
N HIS A 270 -0.26 -23.11 10.91
CA HIS A 270 -0.36 -23.17 9.45
C HIS A 270 -1.80 -23.32 8.95
N ASP A 271 -2.65 -24.03 9.70
CA ASP A 271 -4.06 -24.24 9.35
C ASP A 271 -4.90 -22.96 9.56
N ARG A 272 -4.53 -22.10 10.51
CA ARG A 272 -5.26 -20.86 10.83
C ARG A 272 -4.68 -19.61 10.16
N TYR A 273 -3.37 -19.54 10.00
CA TYR A 273 -2.65 -18.36 9.55
C TYR A 273 -1.77 -18.68 8.35
N ASN A 274 -1.74 -17.77 7.39
CA ASN A 274 -0.91 -17.90 6.19
C ASN A 274 0.50 -17.30 6.40
N PHE A 275 1.28 -17.88 7.31
CA PHE A 275 2.69 -17.49 7.47
C PHE A 275 3.54 -18.01 6.33
N PHE A 276 4.29 -17.11 5.69
CA PHE A 276 5.25 -17.44 4.65
C PHE A 276 6.45 -18.21 5.22
N GLU A 277 6.93 -17.81 6.40
CA GLU A 277 8.04 -18.47 7.08
C GLU A 277 7.80 -18.47 8.59
N MET A 278 8.04 -19.61 9.24
CA MET A 278 7.86 -19.73 10.68
C MET A 278 8.99 -20.52 11.33
N THR A 279 9.43 -20.05 12.49
CA THR A 279 10.47 -20.71 13.29
C THR A 279 9.99 -20.83 14.73
N LEU A 280 9.91 -22.06 15.23
CA LEU A 280 9.51 -22.34 16.59
C LEU A 280 10.66 -23.02 17.32
N GLN A 281 11.15 -22.39 18.37
CA GLN A 281 12.15 -22.95 19.27
C GLN A 281 11.44 -23.57 20.47
N ILE A 282 11.74 -24.83 20.77
CA ILE A 282 11.14 -25.53 21.91
C ILE A 282 12.18 -25.67 23.01
N GLU A 283 11.77 -25.32 24.22
CA GLU A 283 12.59 -25.33 25.42
C GLU A 283 11.83 -25.99 26.55
N GLU A 284 12.54 -26.60 27.51
CA GLU A 284 11.91 -27.07 28.73
C GLU A 284 11.66 -25.89 29.67
N PHE A 285 10.48 -25.87 30.28
CA PHE A 285 10.13 -24.86 31.26
C PHE A 285 11.05 -24.94 32.48
N GLN A 286 11.67 -23.82 32.82
CA GLN A 286 12.44 -23.63 34.06
C GLN A 286 11.76 -22.56 34.91
N ASP A 287 11.80 -22.70 36.24
CA ASP A 287 11.11 -21.78 37.16
C ASP A 287 11.60 -20.33 37.03
N ILE A 288 12.85 -20.13 36.59
CA ILE A 288 13.43 -18.80 36.29
C ILE A 288 12.67 -18.07 35.17
N MET A 289 11.94 -18.80 34.31
CA MET A 289 11.14 -18.22 33.24
C MET A 289 9.87 -17.50 33.75
N GLU A 290 9.49 -17.68 35.02
CA GLU A 290 8.36 -16.95 35.61
C GLU A 290 8.59 -15.43 35.60
N ASP A 291 9.80 -15.01 35.97
CA ASP A 291 10.21 -13.59 36.09
C ASP A 291 10.93 -13.03 34.86
N CYS A 292 10.99 -13.79 33.76
CA CYS A 292 11.76 -13.38 32.59
C CYS A 292 11.15 -12.13 31.92
N SER A 293 11.97 -11.09 31.74
CA SER A 293 11.58 -9.83 31.10
C SER A 293 11.24 -9.98 29.61
N GLN A 294 11.87 -10.94 28.91
CA GLN A 294 11.57 -11.29 27.51
C GLN A 294 10.30 -12.13 27.36
N CYS A 295 9.76 -12.63 28.48
CA CYS A 295 8.51 -13.37 28.53
C CYS A 295 7.32 -12.48 28.92
N LYS A 296 7.51 -11.15 28.99
CA LYS A 296 6.41 -10.20 29.14
C LYS A 296 5.86 -9.85 27.76
N ASN A 297 4.54 -9.79 27.66
CA ASN A 297 3.90 -9.35 26.43
C ASN A 297 4.34 -7.90 26.12
N PRO A 298 4.61 -7.59 24.85
CA PRO A 298 4.81 -6.20 24.44
C PRO A 298 3.59 -5.36 24.83
N ALA A 299 3.86 -4.13 25.28
CA ALA A 299 2.85 -3.20 25.79
C ALA A 299 1.94 -2.63 24.69
#